data_AF-A0A516PZF5-F1
#
_entry.id   AF-A0A516PZF5-F1
#
_cell.length_a   1.000
_cell.length_b   1.000
_cell.length_c   1.000
_cell.angle_alpha   90.00
_cell.angle_beta   90.00
_cell.angle_gamma   90.00
#
_symmetry.space_group_name_H-M   'P 1'
#
loop_
_entity.id
_entity.type
_entity.pdbx_description
1 polymer ?
#
loop_
_entity_poly.entity_id
_entity_poly.type
_entity_poly.pdbx_seq_one_letter_code
_entity_poly.pdbx_strand_id
1 'polypeptide(L)'
;MQASTTIRQELRADIVSCGYYPDLVEDGVLLAAGDEPILNFAVHHEPTFDRDEIHRHLTVLLLTGSRLIVGHTDDHLAEGGGNQTYASSSTESVSIGKLSSVVLTRVVADPERYQSQTSPVYETWLSIGWGAMRRVDLEPASCGDPNCEADHGYTGNLVADDLTIRMSSAADGAERVGRLIRFATDLQRAAGL
;
A
#
# COMPACT_ATOMS: atom_id res chain seq x y z
N MET A 1 24.33 5.91 -11.38
CA MET A 1 24.85 4.75 -10.62
C MET A 1 24.81 4.99 -9.12
N GLN A 2 25.43 6.05 -8.57
CA GLN A 2 25.43 6.33 -7.13
C GLN A 2 24.02 6.49 -6.50
N ALA A 3 23.11 7.26 -7.10
CA ALA A 3 21.74 7.42 -6.56
C ALA A 3 20.95 6.08 -6.49
N SER A 4 21.15 5.20 -7.47
CA SER A 4 20.54 3.87 -7.49
C SER A 4 21.15 2.92 -6.45
N THR A 5 22.41 3.14 -6.05
CA THR A 5 23.03 2.39 -4.96
C THR A 5 22.49 2.87 -3.61
N THR A 6 22.32 4.18 -3.43
CA THR A 6 21.76 4.77 -2.20
C THR A 6 20.31 4.32 -1.97
N ILE A 7 19.46 4.32 -2.99
CA ILE A 7 18.06 3.90 -2.83
C ILE A 7 17.92 2.43 -2.46
N ARG A 8 18.78 1.54 -2.99
CA ARG A 8 18.78 0.12 -2.62
C ARG A 8 19.24 -0.08 -1.17
N GLN A 9 20.22 0.69 -0.71
CA GLN A 9 20.66 0.66 0.68
C GLN A 9 19.56 1.15 1.63
N GLU A 10 18.85 2.22 1.27
CA GLU A 10 17.71 2.71 2.04
C GLU A 10 16.57 1.68 2.06
N LEU A 11 16.21 1.10 0.91
CA LEU A 11 15.21 0.03 0.80
C LEU A 11 15.55 -1.14 1.71
N ARG A 12 16.80 -1.60 1.66
CA ARG A 12 17.26 -2.71 2.51
C ARG A 12 17.21 -2.35 3.98
N ALA A 13 17.65 -1.15 4.38
CA ALA A 13 17.56 -0.71 5.76
C ALA A 13 16.10 -0.68 6.23
N ASP A 14 15.18 -0.24 5.38
CA ASP A 14 13.76 -0.15 5.68
C ASP A 14 13.13 -1.53 5.86
N ILE A 15 13.41 -2.47 4.94
CA ILE A 15 13.01 -3.89 5.03
C ILE A 15 13.58 -4.55 6.30
N VAL A 16 14.86 -4.36 6.60
CA VAL A 16 15.50 -4.93 7.79
C VAL A 16 14.86 -4.42 9.07
N SER A 17 14.47 -3.15 9.11
CA SER A 17 13.82 -2.57 10.30
C SER A 17 12.43 -3.15 10.58
N CYS A 18 11.77 -3.76 9.59
CA CYS A 18 10.53 -4.52 9.79
C CYS A 18 10.77 -5.87 10.50
N GLY A 19 12.02 -6.37 10.53
CA GLY A 19 12.40 -7.56 11.30
C GLY A 19 11.84 -8.87 10.76
N TYR A 20 11.55 -8.94 9.46
CA TYR A 20 10.72 -10.00 8.88
C TYR A 20 11.25 -10.46 7.51
N TYR A 21 11.85 -11.67 7.47
CA TYR A 21 12.50 -12.31 6.31
C TYR A 21 13.19 -11.35 5.32
N PRO A 22 14.11 -10.48 5.76
CA PRO A 22 14.56 -9.36 4.94
C PRO A 22 15.25 -9.78 3.64
N ASP A 23 15.95 -10.91 3.64
CA ASP A 23 16.59 -11.47 2.45
C ASP A 23 15.58 -11.97 1.42
N LEU A 24 14.52 -12.65 1.87
CA LEU A 24 13.46 -13.13 0.99
C LEU A 24 12.69 -11.96 0.36
N VAL A 25 12.36 -10.95 1.17
CA VAL A 25 11.64 -9.76 0.74
C VAL A 25 12.46 -8.98 -0.28
N GLU A 26 13.73 -8.69 0.02
CA GLU A 26 14.60 -7.96 -0.89
C GLU A 26 14.84 -8.73 -2.19
N ASP A 27 15.14 -10.04 -2.11
CA ASP A 27 15.37 -10.87 -3.30
C ASP A 27 14.13 -10.88 -4.21
N GLY A 28 12.94 -11.05 -3.65
CA GLY A 28 11.69 -11.06 -4.41
C GLY A 28 11.46 -9.77 -5.20
N VAL A 29 11.61 -8.61 -4.57
CA VAL A 29 11.34 -7.32 -5.22
C VAL A 29 12.46 -6.90 -6.19
N LEU A 30 13.72 -7.26 -5.89
CA LEU A 30 14.83 -7.02 -6.80
C LEU A 30 14.79 -7.94 -8.02
N LEU A 31 14.40 -9.20 -7.84
CA LEU A 31 14.16 -10.12 -8.94
C LEU A 31 13.06 -9.61 -9.87
N ALA A 32 11.97 -9.08 -9.32
CA ALA A 32 10.88 -8.49 -10.10
C ALA A 32 11.31 -7.22 -10.85
N ALA A 33 12.13 -6.38 -10.23
CA ALA A 33 12.68 -5.17 -10.84
C ALA A 33 13.69 -5.47 -11.96
N GLY A 34 14.47 -6.55 -11.82
CA GLY A 34 15.55 -6.89 -12.73
C GLY A 34 16.58 -5.75 -12.81
N ASP A 35 16.92 -5.36 -14.03
CA ASP A 35 17.92 -4.30 -14.30
C ASP A 35 17.33 -2.89 -14.30
N GLU A 36 16.02 -2.73 -14.08
CA GLU A 36 15.40 -1.41 -14.07
C GLU A 36 15.87 -0.57 -12.88
N PRO A 37 16.21 0.72 -13.08
CA PRO A 37 16.48 1.63 -11.99
C PRO A 37 15.24 1.82 -11.10
N ILE A 38 15.41 1.59 -9.80
CA ILE A 38 14.41 1.93 -8.79
C ILE A 38 14.47 3.44 -8.58
N LEU A 39 13.35 4.12 -8.82
CA LEU A 39 13.21 5.58 -8.72
C LEU A 39 12.71 6.00 -7.34
N ASN A 40 11.77 5.24 -6.76
CA ASN A 40 11.24 5.47 -5.42
C ASN A 40 10.74 4.14 -4.82
N PHE A 41 10.58 4.08 -3.49
CA PHE A 41 9.99 2.93 -2.81
C PHE A 41 9.20 3.32 -1.56
N ALA A 42 8.32 2.42 -1.11
CA ALA A 42 7.70 2.46 0.20
C ALA A 42 7.60 1.03 0.77
N VAL A 43 7.83 0.87 2.08
CA VAL A 43 7.64 -0.39 2.80
C VAL A 43 6.57 -0.20 3.86
N HIS A 44 5.55 -1.05 3.83
CA HIS A 44 4.47 -1.10 4.80
C HIS A 44 4.49 -2.45 5.51
N HIS A 45 4.39 -2.43 6.83
CA HIS A 45 4.31 -3.62 7.65
C HIS A 45 2.99 -3.60 8.41
N GLU A 46 2.14 -4.57 8.13
CA GLU A 46 0.81 -4.74 8.72
C GLU A 46 0.85 -5.91 9.71
N PRO A 47 1.09 -5.66 10.99
CA PRO A 47 0.93 -6.70 12.00
C PRO A 47 -0.56 -6.95 12.21
N THR A 48 -1.05 -8.11 11.75
CA THR A 48 -2.42 -8.55 12.03
C THR A 48 -2.40 -9.49 13.22
N PHE A 49 -3.21 -9.16 14.24
CA PHE A 49 -3.44 -10.00 15.40
C PHE A 49 -4.80 -10.67 15.24
N ASP A 50 -4.83 -11.97 14.95
CA ASP A 50 -6.03 -12.79 15.13
C ASP A 50 -5.93 -13.53 16.48
N ARG A 51 -7.07 -13.95 17.04
CA ARG A 51 -7.26 -14.36 18.44
C ARG A 51 -6.29 -15.44 18.94
N ASP A 52 -5.65 -16.19 18.05
CA ASP A 52 -4.62 -17.19 18.38
C ASP A 52 -3.33 -17.10 17.52
N GLU A 53 -3.24 -16.20 16.53
CA GLU A 53 -2.12 -16.15 15.57
C GLU A 53 -1.71 -14.71 15.21
N ILE A 54 -0.40 -14.48 15.09
CA ILE A 54 0.16 -13.23 14.57
C ILE A 54 0.49 -13.48 13.09
N HIS A 55 -0.26 -12.85 12.18
CA HIS A 55 0.08 -12.83 10.77
C HIS A 55 0.85 -11.55 10.47
N ARG A 56 2.08 -11.69 9.98
CA ARG A 56 2.89 -10.57 9.56
C ARG A 56 2.80 -10.44 8.06
N HIS A 57 2.15 -9.37 7.62
CA HIS A 57 2.11 -9.02 6.21
C HIS A 57 3.04 -7.85 5.95
N LEU A 58 3.90 -7.98 4.94
CA LEU A 58 4.78 -6.91 4.50
C LEU A 58 4.51 -6.60 3.03
N THR A 59 4.20 -5.34 2.75
CA THR A 59 4.06 -4.81 1.39
C THR A 59 5.24 -3.91 1.04
N VAL A 60 5.88 -4.15 -0.10
CA VAL A 60 6.91 -3.28 -0.68
C VAL A 60 6.41 -2.74 -2.01
N LEU A 61 6.48 -1.43 -2.18
CA LEU A 61 6.21 -0.76 -3.45
C LEU A 61 7.52 -0.27 -4.05
N LEU A 62 7.80 -0.62 -5.30
CA LEU A 62 8.89 -0.04 -6.09
C LEU A 62 8.33 0.71 -7.29
N LEU A 63 8.76 1.95 -7.47
CA LEU A 63 8.51 2.72 -8.67
C LEU A 63 9.73 2.63 -9.59
N THR A 64 9.52 2.15 -10.82
CA THR A 64 10.51 2.16 -11.90
C THR A 64 10.13 3.20 -12.95
N GLY A 65 10.91 3.32 -14.03
CA GLY A 65 10.55 4.19 -15.15
C GLY A 65 9.33 3.72 -15.95
N SER A 66 8.91 2.45 -15.82
CA SER A 66 7.88 1.85 -16.68
C SER A 66 6.70 1.22 -15.94
N ARG A 67 6.91 0.82 -14.67
CA ARG A 67 5.94 0.08 -13.86
C ARG A 67 6.05 0.36 -12.36
N LEU A 68 4.93 0.19 -11.68
CA LEU A 68 4.83 -0.06 -10.25
C LEU A 68 5.03 -1.56 -10.01
N ILE A 69 5.91 -1.91 -9.08
CA ILE A 69 6.07 -3.29 -8.61
C ILE A 69 5.54 -3.35 -7.18
N VAL A 70 4.66 -4.29 -6.92
CA VAL A 70 4.08 -4.55 -5.60
C VAL A 70 4.58 -5.90 -5.13
N GLY A 71 5.32 -5.94 -4.03
CA GLY A 71 5.76 -7.16 -3.38
C GLY A 71 4.97 -7.39 -2.11
N HIS A 72 4.46 -8.61 -1.92
CA HIS A 72 3.78 -9.04 -0.71
C HIS A 72 4.55 -10.21 -0.09
N THR A 73 4.73 -10.20 1.22
CA THR A 73 5.30 -11.33 1.95
C THR A 73 4.51 -11.59 3.23
N ASP A 74 4.10 -12.85 3.39
CA ASP A 74 3.25 -13.36 4.48
C ASP A 74 3.90 -14.56 5.15
N ASP A 75 3.67 -14.75 6.45
CA ASP A 75 4.02 -15.97 7.19
C ASP A 75 2.78 -16.75 7.54
N HIS A 76 2.97 -18.05 7.49
CA HIS A 76 1.96 -19.03 7.77
C HIS A 76 2.55 -20.05 8.75
N LEU A 77 1.74 -20.45 9.71
CA LEU A 77 2.03 -21.64 10.52
C LEU A 77 1.71 -22.88 9.67
N ALA A 78 2.59 -23.88 9.71
CA ALA A 78 2.32 -25.13 9.01
C ALA A 78 1.09 -25.82 9.61
N GLU A 79 0.15 -26.22 8.75
CA GLU A 79 -0.97 -27.05 9.16
C GLU A 79 -0.47 -28.41 9.68
N GLY A 80 -0.97 -28.84 10.86
CA GLY A 80 -0.68 -30.18 11.41
C GLY A 80 0.18 -30.22 12.68
N GLY A 81 0.33 -29.12 13.42
CA GLY A 81 0.90 -29.14 14.77
C GLY A 81 2.44 -29.18 14.84
N GLY A 82 3.12 -28.94 13.70
CA GLY A 82 4.56 -28.69 13.68
C GLY A 82 4.87 -27.23 13.99
N ASN A 83 5.97 -26.95 14.68
CA ASN A 83 6.45 -25.59 14.97
C ASN A 83 7.16 -24.94 13.75
N GLN A 84 6.76 -25.32 12.52
CA GLN A 84 7.41 -24.89 11.29
C GLN A 84 6.61 -23.74 10.69
N THR A 85 7.24 -22.58 10.55
CA THR A 85 6.71 -21.45 9.79
C THR A 85 7.18 -21.55 8.34
N TYR A 86 6.32 -21.19 7.40
CA TYR A 86 6.72 -20.95 6.01
C TYR A 86 6.31 -19.54 5.61
N ALA A 87 7.07 -18.95 4.69
CA ALA A 87 6.78 -17.64 4.15
C ALA A 87 6.37 -17.77 2.69
N SER A 88 5.36 -17.02 2.26
CA SER A 88 5.01 -16.84 0.85
C SER A 88 5.38 -15.43 0.43
N SER A 89 6.17 -15.29 -0.64
CA SER A 89 6.51 -14.00 -1.23
C SER A 89 6.03 -13.95 -2.68
N SER A 90 5.25 -12.93 -3.01
CA SER A 90 4.66 -12.72 -4.34
C SER A 90 4.97 -11.33 -4.83
N THR A 91 5.14 -11.17 -6.15
CA THR A 91 5.30 -9.85 -6.77
C THR A 91 4.34 -9.66 -7.94
N GLU A 92 3.79 -8.46 -8.05
CA GLU A 92 2.96 -8.01 -9.15
C GLU A 92 3.64 -6.83 -9.86
N SER A 93 3.57 -6.81 -11.19
CA SER A 93 4.09 -5.73 -12.03
C SER A 93 2.97 -5.04 -12.78
N VAL A 94 2.73 -3.79 -12.45
CA VAL A 94 1.66 -2.96 -13.01
C VAL A 94 2.29 -1.87 -13.86
N SER A 95 2.05 -1.88 -15.17
CA SER A 95 2.50 -0.79 -16.04
C SER A 95 1.92 0.53 -15.59
N ILE A 96 2.73 1.59 -15.55
CA ILE A 96 2.28 2.93 -15.14
C ILE A 96 1.10 3.40 -15.99
N GLY A 97 1.08 3.10 -17.29
CA GLY A 97 -0.03 3.47 -18.18
C GLY A 97 -1.33 2.69 -17.97
N LYS A 98 -1.34 1.67 -17.10
CA LYS A 98 -2.55 0.93 -16.70
C LYS A 98 -3.14 1.40 -15.37
N LEU A 99 -2.45 2.28 -14.64
CA LEU A 99 -2.99 2.86 -13.43
C LEU A 99 -4.20 3.73 -13.80
N SER A 100 -5.37 3.39 -13.27
CA SER A 100 -6.61 4.13 -13.45
C SER A 100 -6.80 5.22 -12.39
N SER A 101 -6.21 5.05 -11.21
CA SER A 101 -6.32 6.00 -10.10
C SER A 101 -5.11 5.90 -9.18
N VAL A 102 -4.65 7.06 -8.68
CA VAL A 102 -3.65 7.17 -7.60
C VAL A 102 -4.12 8.27 -6.65
N VAL A 103 -4.70 7.89 -5.52
CA VAL A 103 -5.33 8.80 -4.57
C VAL A 103 -4.50 8.84 -3.29
N LEU A 104 -3.97 10.03 -2.98
CA LEU A 104 -3.28 10.29 -1.72
C LEU A 104 -4.18 11.13 -0.81
N THR A 105 -4.51 10.59 0.35
CA THR A 105 -5.21 11.33 1.41
C THR A 105 -4.28 11.61 2.57
N ARG A 106 -4.34 12.82 3.13
CA ARG A 106 -3.51 13.27 4.26
C ARG A 106 -4.40 13.86 5.35
N VAL A 107 -4.10 13.52 6.60
CA VAL A 107 -4.77 14.01 7.80
C VAL A 107 -3.80 14.84 8.62
N VAL A 108 -4.24 16.03 9.02
CA VAL A 108 -3.51 16.94 9.90
C VAL A 108 -4.31 17.15 11.18
N ALA A 109 -3.63 17.22 12.33
CA ALA A 109 -4.31 17.26 13.63
C ALA A 109 -4.93 18.63 13.97
N ASP A 110 -4.30 19.73 13.54
CA ASP A 110 -4.74 21.11 13.81
C ASP A 110 -4.79 21.90 12.49
N PRO A 111 -5.90 21.79 11.72
CA PRO A 111 -5.99 22.42 10.41
C PRO A 111 -6.02 23.95 10.48
N GLU A 112 -6.51 24.55 11.58
CA GLU A 112 -6.56 26.00 11.75
C GLU A 112 -5.17 26.63 11.90
N ARG A 113 -4.20 25.86 12.42
CA ARG A 113 -2.79 26.26 12.54
C ARG A 113 -1.90 25.66 11.48
N TYR A 114 -2.48 25.10 10.42
CA TYR A 114 -1.72 24.48 9.35
C TYR A 114 -0.76 25.47 8.69
N GLN A 115 0.52 25.12 8.70
CA GLN A 115 1.57 25.84 8.03
C GLN A 115 2.17 24.92 6.98
N SER A 116 2.17 25.40 5.73
CA SER A 116 2.78 24.68 4.63
C SER A 116 4.25 24.38 4.94
N GLN A 117 4.69 23.16 4.65
CA GLN A 117 6.04 22.63 4.88
C GLN A 117 6.43 22.33 6.34
N THR A 118 5.78 22.90 7.35
CA THR A 118 6.17 22.69 8.76
C THR A 118 5.16 21.86 9.55
N SER A 119 3.87 21.89 9.20
CA SER A 119 2.87 21.06 9.87
C SER A 119 3.04 19.58 9.48
N PRO A 120 3.22 18.67 10.46
CA PRO A 120 3.37 17.25 10.16
C PRO A 120 2.04 16.65 9.71
N VAL A 121 2.13 15.69 8.78
CA VAL A 121 0.99 14.83 8.44
C VAL A 121 0.89 13.76 9.52
N TYR A 122 -0.24 13.73 10.22
CA TYR A 122 -0.48 12.79 11.31
C TYR A 122 -0.74 11.38 10.78
N GLU A 123 -1.52 11.30 9.69
CA GLU A 123 -1.91 10.06 9.06
C GLU A 123 -2.08 10.28 7.56
N THR A 124 -1.80 9.25 6.77
CA THR A 124 -1.91 9.29 5.32
C THR A 124 -2.33 7.91 4.80
N TRP A 125 -3.05 7.88 3.68
CA TRP A 125 -3.23 6.64 2.93
C TRP A 125 -3.15 6.88 1.43
N LEU A 126 -2.61 5.88 0.75
CA LEU A 126 -2.44 5.79 -0.68
C LEU A 126 -3.35 4.67 -1.19
N SER A 127 -4.35 5.03 -1.99
CA SER A 127 -5.16 4.09 -2.77
C SER A 127 -4.71 4.11 -4.23
N ILE A 128 -4.53 2.93 -4.83
CA ILE A 128 -4.11 2.76 -6.22
C ILE A 128 -5.07 1.81 -6.90
N GLY A 129 -5.57 2.18 -8.08
CA GLY A 129 -6.37 1.33 -8.94
C GLY A 129 -5.69 1.07 -10.28
N TRP A 130 -5.73 -0.18 -10.74
CA TRP A 130 -5.37 -0.67 -12.08
C TRP A 130 -6.35 -1.72 -12.62
N GLY A 131 -7.42 -2.01 -11.89
CA GLY A 131 -8.58 -2.77 -12.37
C GLY A 131 -8.41 -4.28 -12.37
N ALA A 132 -7.50 -4.84 -11.57
CA ALA A 132 -7.43 -6.27 -11.31
C ALA A 132 -8.56 -6.72 -10.36
N MET A 133 -8.97 -5.85 -9.43
CA MET A 133 -10.08 -6.03 -8.51
C MET A 133 -11.12 -4.92 -8.66
N ARG A 134 -12.40 -5.29 -8.50
CA ARG A 134 -13.51 -4.34 -8.43
C ARG A 134 -14.42 -4.79 -7.30
N ARG A 135 -14.62 -3.92 -6.30
CA ARG A 135 -15.61 -4.15 -5.25
C ARG A 135 -16.88 -3.37 -5.58
N VAL A 136 -18.02 -4.01 -5.38
CA VAL A 136 -19.33 -3.36 -5.53
C VAL A 136 -20.00 -3.37 -4.17
N ASP A 137 -20.12 -2.19 -3.56
CA ASP A 137 -20.82 -2.01 -2.29
C ASP A 137 -22.28 -1.70 -2.61
N LEU A 138 -23.20 -2.59 -2.24
CA LEU A 138 -24.63 -2.50 -2.54
C LEU A 138 -25.44 -2.21 -1.27
N GLU A 139 -26.41 -1.31 -1.40
CA GLU A 139 -27.42 -1.04 -0.37
C GLU A 139 -28.82 -1.02 -1.00
N PRO A 140 -29.88 -1.37 -0.23
CA PRO A 140 -31.25 -1.26 -0.73
C PRO A 140 -31.54 0.17 -1.18
N ALA A 141 -32.03 0.32 -2.42
CA ALA A 141 -32.44 1.61 -2.91
C ALA A 141 -33.69 2.09 -2.15
N SER A 142 -33.75 3.37 -1.85
CA SER A 142 -34.93 4.01 -1.24
C SER A 142 -35.41 5.17 -2.12
N CYS A 143 -36.68 5.53 -1.97
CA CYS A 143 -37.24 6.74 -2.55
C CYS A 143 -37.59 7.75 -1.45
N GLY A 144 -37.86 9.00 -1.83
CA GLY A 144 -38.18 10.07 -0.87
C GLY A 144 -39.56 9.96 -0.21
N ASP A 145 -40.36 8.94 -0.55
CA ASP A 145 -41.68 8.71 0.05
C ASP A 145 -41.56 7.79 1.28
N PRO A 146 -41.85 8.28 2.49
CA PRO A 146 -41.75 7.49 3.71
C PRO A 146 -42.79 6.36 3.82
N ASN A 147 -43.82 6.35 2.97
CA ASN A 147 -44.86 5.31 2.96
C ASN A 147 -44.72 4.32 1.81
N CYS A 148 -43.64 4.40 1.03
CA CYS A 148 -43.44 3.51 -0.11
C CYS A 148 -42.89 2.15 0.35
N GLU A 149 -43.66 1.08 0.13
CA GLU A 149 -43.27 -0.31 0.42
C GLU A 149 -42.76 -1.06 -0.84
N ALA A 150 -42.55 -0.35 -1.95
CA ALA A 150 -42.09 -0.96 -3.19
C ALA A 150 -40.62 -1.38 -3.10
N ASP A 151 -40.27 -2.52 -3.71
CA ASP A 151 -38.89 -2.92 -3.91
C ASP A 151 -38.28 -2.07 -5.04
N HIS A 152 -37.32 -1.21 -4.68
CA HIS A 152 -36.60 -0.35 -5.61
C HIS A 152 -35.27 -0.97 -6.08
N GLY A 153 -35.00 -2.22 -5.72
CA GLY A 153 -33.76 -2.91 -5.99
C GLY A 153 -32.61 -2.38 -5.13
N TYR A 154 -31.40 -2.42 -5.68
CA TYR A 154 -30.18 -1.99 -5.02
C TYR A 154 -29.56 -0.81 -5.76
N THR A 155 -29.05 0.14 -4.99
CA THR A 155 -28.06 1.10 -5.49
C THR A 155 -26.68 0.66 -5.00
N GLY A 156 -25.62 1.05 -5.69
CA GLY A 156 -24.28 0.68 -5.25
C GLY A 156 -23.19 1.56 -5.79
N ASN A 157 -22.07 1.53 -5.07
CA ASN A 157 -20.85 2.22 -5.42
C ASN A 157 -19.82 1.20 -5.91
N LEU A 158 -19.24 1.47 -7.07
CA LEU A 158 -18.12 0.68 -7.58
C LEU A 158 -16.82 1.31 -7.08
N VAL A 159 -16.10 0.56 -6.25
CA VAL A 159 -14.79 0.95 -5.74
C VAL A 159 -13.75 0.14 -6.50
N ALA A 160 -12.83 0.86 -7.16
CA ALA A 160 -11.73 0.28 -7.93
C ALA A 160 -10.41 0.73 -7.31
N ASP A 161 -10.16 0.24 -6.10
CA ASP A 161 -8.89 0.36 -5.41
C ASP A 161 -8.32 -1.07 -5.28
N ASP A 162 -7.24 -1.35 -6.00
CA ASP A 162 -6.56 -2.64 -5.99
C ASP A 162 -5.60 -2.76 -4.80
N LEU A 163 -5.07 -1.62 -4.34
CA LEU A 163 -4.17 -1.55 -3.20
C LEU A 163 -4.43 -0.29 -2.38
N THR A 164 -4.48 -0.45 -1.06
CA THR A 164 -4.50 0.65 -0.10
C THR A 164 -3.40 0.47 0.93
N ILE A 165 -2.54 1.48 1.08
CA ILE A 165 -1.53 1.55 2.14
C ILE A 165 -1.89 2.70 3.06
N ARG A 166 -1.98 2.46 4.36
CA ARG A 166 -2.29 3.49 5.37
C ARG A 166 -1.18 3.54 6.42
N MET A 167 -0.63 4.72 6.66
CA MET A 167 0.41 4.93 7.67
C MET A 167 0.05 6.10 8.58
N SER A 168 0.45 6.01 9.85
CA SER A 168 0.33 7.09 10.82
C SER A 168 1.65 7.36 11.50
N SER A 169 1.86 8.61 11.93
CA SER A 169 3.07 8.99 12.66
C SER A 169 3.19 8.25 14.00
N ALA A 170 2.06 7.83 14.59
CA ALA A 170 2.01 7.12 15.86
C ALA A 170 2.41 5.64 15.73
N ALA A 171 2.00 4.98 14.64
CA ALA A 171 2.29 3.56 14.41
C ALA A 171 3.60 3.34 13.62
N ASP A 172 3.81 4.12 12.56
CA ASP A 172 4.87 3.91 11.57
C ASP A 172 6.03 4.92 11.71
N GLY A 173 5.77 6.03 12.38
CA GLY A 173 6.70 7.14 12.49
C GLY A 173 6.61 8.13 11.34
N ALA A 174 6.99 9.38 11.63
CA ALA A 174 6.86 10.50 10.69
C ALA A 174 7.70 10.34 9.41
N GLU A 175 8.82 9.61 9.47
CA GLU A 175 9.70 9.39 8.31
C GLU A 175 9.02 8.51 7.26
N ARG A 176 8.41 7.38 7.68
CA ARG A 176 7.66 6.48 6.79
C ARG A 176 6.41 7.15 6.22
N VAL A 177 5.68 7.91 7.03
CA VAL A 177 4.56 8.75 6.55
C VAL A 177 5.04 9.71 5.45
N GLY A 178 6.15 10.41 5.68
CA GLY A 178 6.76 11.27 4.68
C GLY A 178 7.21 10.51 3.42
N ARG A 179 7.74 9.30 3.57
CA ARG A 179 8.16 8.43 2.47
C ARG A 179 6.96 8.01 1.61
N LEU A 180 5.84 7.59 2.21
CA LEU A 180 4.64 7.25 1.47
C LEU A 180 4.07 8.44 0.71
N ILE A 181 4.08 9.65 1.29
CA ILE A 181 3.66 10.88 0.62
C ILE A 181 4.55 11.17 -0.61
N ARG A 182 5.88 11.07 -0.46
CA ARG A 182 6.83 11.28 -1.57
C ARG A 182 6.62 10.23 -2.66
N PHE A 183 6.50 8.96 -2.29
CA PHE A 183 6.22 7.86 -3.20
C PHE A 183 4.93 8.08 -3.99
N ALA A 184 3.83 8.39 -3.30
CA ALA A 184 2.54 8.67 -3.92
C ALA A 184 2.62 9.85 -4.89
N THR A 185 3.33 10.93 -4.52
CA THR A 185 3.52 12.11 -5.38
C THR A 185 4.30 11.76 -6.64
N ASP A 186 5.36 10.96 -6.54
CA ASP A 186 6.14 10.54 -7.70
C ASP A 186 5.36 9.57 -8.59
N LEU A 187 4.54 8.70 -7.99
CA LEU A 187 3.66 7.79 -8.72
C LEU A 187 2.57 8.54 -9.49
N GLN A 188 1.91 9.53 -8.87
CA GLN A 188 0.94 10.43 -9.54
C GLN A 188 1.58 11.11 -10.76
N ARG A 189 2.77 11.69 -10.57
CA ARG A 189 3.54 12.33 -11.65
C ARG A 189 3.91 11.36 -12.77
N ALA A 190 4.33 10.14 -12.43
CA ALA A 190 4.69 9.12 -13.41
C ALA A 190 3.45 8.64 -14.20
N ALA A 191 2.31 8.47 -13.52
CA ALA A 191 1.04 8.07 -14.14
C ALA A 191 0.40 9.18 -14.99
N GLY A 192 0.78 10.44 -14.76
CA GLY A 192 0.11 11.58 -15.38
C GLY A 192 -1.28 11.84 -14.79
N LEU A 193 -1.48 11.46 -13.52
CA LEU A 193 -2.72 11.58 -12.75
C LEU A 193 -2.59 12.62 -11.63
#